data_AF-A0A3L6JB20-F1
#
_entry.id   AF-A0A3L6JB20-F1
#
_cell.length_a   1.000
_cell.length_b   1.000
_cell.length_c   1.000
_cell.angle_alpha   90.00
_cell.angle_beta   90.00
_cell.angle_gamma   90.00
#
_symmetry.space_group_name_H-M   'P 1'
#
loop_
_entity.id
_entity.type
_entity.pdbx_description
1 polymer ?
#
loop_
_entity_poly.entity_id
_entity_poly.type
_entity_poly.pdbx_seq_one_letter_code
_entity_poly.pdbx_strand_id
1 'polypeptide(L)'
;MKYLLRLVLFHLGDAYYMKGEHEQAVEWYRKARKMSQETNFPALVFNAIVSEIVAKWAAEEKPNHDLVDKTRSILKGESLWLESYSSAPMRTVRQDIFEDPMLQSDVCIFYDSEKNFECRVERVTMKKDCFGNLFWMRSLCPYFRDFISRLYQ
;
A
#
# COMPACT_ATOMS: atom_id res chain seq x y z
N MET A 1 20.34 -10.98 7.15
CA MET A 1 20.66 -9.69 6.48
C MET A 1 19.60 -9.23 5.47
N LYS A 2 19.35 -9.92 4.33
CA LYS A 2 18.44 -9.42 3.27
C LYS A 2 17.06 -8.93 3.77
N TYR A 3 16.46 -9.61 4.75
CA TYR A 3 15.23 -9.19 5.44
C TYR A 3 15.29 -7.75 5.99
N LEU A 4 16.32 -7.43 6.79
CA LEU A 4 16.49 -6.10 7.39
C LEU A 4 16.77 -5.05 6.30
N LEU A 5 17.59 -5.40 5.29
CA LEU A 5 17.95 -4.49 4.21
C LEU A 5 16.72 -3.96 3.46
N ARG A 6 15.76 -4.80 3.08
CA ARG A 6 14.54 -4.30 2.41
C ARG A 6 13.70 -3.38 3.29
N LEU A 7 13.66 -3.59 4.61
CA LEU A 7 12.92 -2.74 5.55
C LEU A 7 13.59 -1.37 5.65
N VAL A 8 14.92 -1.35 5.79
CA VAL A 8 15.71 -0.11 5.78
C VAL A 8 15.53 0.65 4.47
N LEU A 9 15.60 -0.02 3.31
CA LEU A 9 15.34 0.61 2.01
C LEU A 9 13.92 1.20 1.92
N PHE A 10 12.92 0.50 2.45
CA PHE A 10 11.53 0.98 2.47
C PHE A 10 11.38 2.22 3.37
N HIS A 11 11.97 2.19 4.56
CA HIS A 11 11.93 3.31 5.51
C HIS A 11 12.75 4.51 5.07
N LEU A 12 13.82 4.34 4.30
CA LEU A 12 14.47 5.44 3.60
C LEU A 12 13.48 6.09 2.61
N GLY A 13 12.73 5.31 1.84
CA GLY A 13 11.67 5.82 0.97
C GLY A 13 10.60 6.62 1.74
N ASP A 14 10.11 6.08 2.87
CA ASP A 14 9.17 6.79 3.75
C ASP A 14 9.78 8.11 4.27
N ALA A 15 11.05 8.11 4.71
CA ALA A 15 11.73 9.29 5.24
C ALA A 15 11.95 10.38 4.18
N TYR A 16 12.38 10.02 2.96
CA TYR A 16 12.49 10.97 1.86
C TYR A 16 11.12 11.52 1.44
N TYR A 17 10.08 10.69 1.42
CA TYR A 17 8.71 11.15 1.16
C TYR A 17 8.27 12.21 2.19
N MET A 18 8.53 11.98 3.48
CA MET A 18 8.18 12.93 4.56
C MET A 18 8.98 14.24 4.51
N LYS A 19 10.12 14.28 3.81
CA LYS A 19 10.88 15.51 3.53
C LYS A 19 10.38 16.28 2.29
N GLY A 20 9.40 15.75 1.55
CA GLY A 20 9.01 16.27 0.22
C GLY A 20 9.96 15.87 -0.91
N GLU A 21 10.95 15.02 -0.63
CA GLU A 21 11.96 14.55 -1.59
C GLU A 21 11.42 13.33 -2.36
N HIS A 22 10.38 13.56 -3.16
CA HIS A 22 9.58 12.50 -3.77
C HIS A 22 10.33 11.66 -4.82
N GLU A 23 11.29 12.23 -5.56
CA GLU A 23 12.11 11.47 -6.51
C GLU A 23 13.03 10.47 -5.78
N GLN A 24 13.74 10.92 -4.75
CA GLN A 24 14.52 10.05 -3.86
C GLN A 24 13.63 8.97 -3.25
N ALA A 25 12.43 9.32 -2.76
CA ALA A 25 11.49 8.35 -2.19
C ALA A 25 11.16 7.22 -3.18
N VAL A 26 10.85 7.56 -4.43
CA VAL A 26 10.60 6.59 -5.51
C VAL A 26 11.81 5.70 -5.78
N GLU A 27 13.02 6.25 -5.79
CA GLU A 27 14.25 5.45 -5.97
C GLU A 27 14.42 4.39 -4.85
N TRP A 28 14.19 4.77 -3.60
CA TRP A 28 14.29 3.87 -2.45
C TRP A 28 13.16 2.83 -2.41
N TYR A 29 11.93 3.20 -2.77
CA TYR A 29 10.83 2.23 -2.92
C TYR A 29 11.12 1.20 -4.04
N ARG A 30 11.73 1.62 -5.17
CA ARG A 30 12.16 0.70 -6.24
C ARG A 30 13.24 -0.27 -5.75
N LYS A 31 14.24 0.21 -5.00
CA LYS A 31 15.27 -0.64 -4.36
C LYS A 31 14.64 -1.64 -3.37
N ALA A 32 13.70 -1.19 -2.54
CA ALA A 32 12.97 -2.03 -1.60
C ALA A 32 12.09 -3.09 -2.30
N ARG A 33 11.42 -2.72 -3.40
CA ARG A 33 10.64 -3.63 -4.25
C ARG A 33 11.52 -4.76 -4.80
N LYS A 34 12.66 -4.42 -5.42
CA LYS A 34 13.59 -5.41 -5.99
C LYS A 34 14.06 -6.42 -4.94
N MET A 35 14.53 -5.96 -3.78
CA MET A 35 14.96 -6.85 -2.68
C MET A 35 13.80 -7.70 -2.12
N SER A 36 12.57 -7.18 -2.12
CA SER A 36 11.37 -7.92 -1.68
C SER A 36 10.94 -8.98 -2.68
N GLN A 37 11.15 -8.76 -3.99
CA GLN A 37 10.97 -9.78 -5.03
C GLN A 37 12.03 -10.89 -4.89
N GLU A 38 13.31 -10.53 -4.76
CA GLU A 38 14.42 -11.48 -4.56
C GLU A 38 14.32 -12.33 -3.28
N THR A 39 13.47 -11.93 -2.33
CA THR A 39 13.27 -12.66 -1.06
C THR A 39 11.87 -13.26 -0.90
N ASN A 40 11.00 -13.14 -1.91
CA ASN A 40 9.60 -13.57 -1.89
C ASN A 40 8.73 -12.99 -0.76
N PHE A 41 8.63 -11.66 -0.68
CA PHE A 41 7.76 -10.95 0.28
C PHE A 41 6.71 -10.10 -0.45
N PRO A 42 5.64 -10.72 -0.98
CA PRO A 42 4.76 -10.09 -1.95
C PRO A 42 3.98 -8.88 -1.40
N ALA A 43 3.57 -8.90 -0.13
CA ALA A 43 2.94 -7.72 0.51
C ALA A 43 3.85 -6.48 0.51
N LEU A 44 5.17 -6.65 0.66
CA LEU A 44 6.12 -5.53 0.59
C LEU A 44 6.41 -5.13 -0.87
N VAL A 45 6.34 -6.06 -1.82
CA VAL A 45 6.36 -5.74 -3.26
C VAL A 45 5.16 -4.87 -3.62
N PHE A 46 3.95 -5.27 -3.22
CA PHE A 46 2.71 -4.50 -3.45
C PHE A 46 2.75 -3.14 -2.75
N ASN A 47 3.11 -3.10 -1.46
CA ASN A 47 3.18 -1.85 -0.71
C ASN A 47 4.26 -0.89 -1.27
N ALA A 48 5.36 -1.40 -1.86
CA ALA A 48 6.35 -0.56 -2.54
C ALA A 48 5.81 0.02 -3.86
N ILE A 49 5.00 -0.74 -4.61
CA ILE A 49 4.30 -0.25 -5.82
C ILE A 49 3.34 0.88 -5.44
N VAL A 50 2.49 0.68 -4.43
CA VAL A 50 1.57 1.71 -3.95
C VAL A 50 2.32 2.94 -3.41
N SER A 51 3.45 2.75 -2.72
CA SER A 51 4.26 3.88 -2.24
C SER A 51 4.92 4.67 -3.38
N GLU A 52 5.33 4.02 -4.48
CA GLU A 52 5.81 4.69 -5.70
C GLU A 52 4.70 5.50 -6.39
N ILE A 53 3.49 4.95 -6.50
CA ILE A 53 2.31 5.65 -7.07
C ILE A 53 1.98 6.90 -6.24
N VAL A 54 1.87 6.74 -4.91
CA VAL A 54 1.54 7.84 -3.98
C VAL A 54 2.65 8.91 -3.95
N ALA A 55 3.92 8.53 -4.08
CA ALA A 55 5.02 9.49 -4.19
C ALA A 55 4.96 10.31 -5.49
N LYS A 56 4.65 9.68 -6.65
CA LYS A 56 4.47 10.42 -7.91
C LYS A 56 3.26 11.36 -7.84
N TRP A 57 2.16 10.90 -7.26
CA TRP A 57 0.98 11.72 -6.99
C TRP A 57 1.21 12.92 -6.07
N ALA A 58 2.15 12.84 -5.13
CA ALA A 58 2.55 13.96 -4.27
C ALA A 58 3.46 14.96 -4.99
N ALA A 59 4.29 14.48 -5.94
CA ALA A 59 5.10 15.30 -6.83
C ALA A 59 4.33 15.94 -8.00
N GLU A 60 2.99 15.85 -8.02
CA GLU A 60 2.12 16.23 -9.15
C GLU A 60 2.43 15.51 -10.47
N GLU A 61 3.17 14.39 -10.41
CA GLU A 61 3.56 13.59 -11.55
C GLU A 61 2.56 12.46 -11.86
N LYS A 62 2.53 12.04 -13.12
CA LYS A 62 1.82 10.83 -13.53
C LYS A 62 2.61 9.57 -13.11
N PRO A 63 2.02 8.65 -12.33
CA PRO A 63 2.64 7.36 -12.03
C PRO A 63 2.75 6.50 -13.30
N ASN A 64 3.63 5.50 -13.28
CA ASN A 64 3.71 4.51 -14.37
C ASN A 64 2.38 3.73 -14.47
N HIS A 65 1.86 3.61 -15.70
CA HIS A 65 0.56 2.98 -15.96
C HIS A 65 0.53 1.49 -15.62
N ASP A 66 1.57 0.72 -15.93
CA ASP A 66 1.66 -0.71 -15.60
C ASP A 66 1.53 -0.97 -14.08
N LEU A 67 2.12 -0.08 -13.27
CA LEU A 67 2.02 -0.11 -11.81
C LEU A 67 0.59 0.22 -11.33
N VAL A 68 -0.05 1.21 -11.93
CA VAL A 68 -1.45 1.58 -11.65
C VAL A 68 -2.38 0.42 -12.02
N ASP A 69 -2.28 -0.12 -13.23
CA ASP A 69 -3.18 -1.17 -13.71
C ASP A 69 -2.95 -2.50 -12.98
N LYS A 70 -1.71 -2.83 -12.58
CA LYS A 70 -1.44 -3.93 -11.64
C LYS A 70 -2.10 -3.70 -10.28
N THR A 71 -2.10 -2.47 -9.77
CA THR A 71 -2.73 -2.13 -8.49
C THR A 71 -4.27 -2.18 -8.59
N ARG A 72 -4.83 -1.70 -9.70
CA ARG A 72 -6.27 -1.78 -10.03
C ARG A 72 -6.73 -3.24 -10.14
N SER A 73 -5.98 -4.09 -10.82
CA SER A 73 -6.27 -5.53 -10.96
C SER A 73 -6.38 -6.23 -9.60
N ILE A 74 -5.40 -6.01 -8.72
CA ILE A 74 -5.38 -6.57 -7.36
C ILE A 74 -6.53 -6.02 -6.49
N LEU A 75 -6.91 -4.75 -6.66
CA LEU A 75 -7.97 -4.09 -5.88
C LEU A 75 -9.38 -4.22 -6.50
N LYS A 76 -9.53 -4.83 -7.68
CA LYS A 76 -10.80 -5.33 -8.26
C LYS A 76 -11.93 -4.28 -8.46
N GLY A 77 -11.58 -3.00 -8.65
CA GLY A 77 -12.54 -1.91 -8.99
C GLY A 77 -12.90 -0.99 -7.82
N GLU A 78 -13.29 0.26 -8.12
CA GLU A 78 -13.69 1.26 -7.13
C GLU A 78 -15.00 0.93 -6.42
N SER A 79 -16.05 0.58 -7.18
CA SER A 79 -17.40 0.30 -6.66
C SER A 79 -17.39 -0.80 -5.59
N LEU A 80 -16.57 -1.84 -5.77
CA LEU A 80 -16.36 -2.92 -4.79
C LEU A 80 -16.04 -2.41 -3.37
N TRP A 81 -15.32 -1.29 -3.26
CA TRP A 81 -14.97 -0.69 -1.98
C TRP A 81 -15.99 0.32 -1.50
N LEU A 82 -16.48 1.19 -2.39
CA LEU A 82 -17.42 2.24 -2.04
C LEU A 82 -18.81 1.72 -1.65
N GLU A 83 -19.23 0.58 -2.22
CA GLU A 83 -20.52 -0.07 -1.97
C GLU A 83 -20.44 -1.19 -0.91
N SER A 84 -19.23 -1.57 -0.46
CA SER A 84 -19.07 -2.57 0.59
C SER A 84 -19.37 -2.00 1.98
N TYR A 85 -19.94 -2.85 2.83
CA TYR A 85 -20.20 -2.58 4.24
C TYR A 85 -19.22 -3.29 5.19
N SER A 86 -18.20 -3.97 4.65
CA SER A 86 -17.22 -4.74 5.44
C SER A 86 -15.84 -4.86 4.78
N SER A 87 -14.85 -5.24 5.58
CA SER A 87 -13.48 -5.52 5.11
C SER A 87 -13.36 -6.79 4.24
N ALA A 88 -14.43 -7.55 4.02
CA ALA A 88 -14.40 -8.86 3.34
C ALA A 88 -13.67 -8.87 1.97
N PRO A 89 -13.79 -7.86 1.08
CA PRO A 89 -13.04 -7.83 -0.17
C PRO A 89 -11.51 -7.81 0.00
N MET A 90 -11.01 -7.33 1.15
CA MET A 90 -9.60 -7.35 1.51
C MET A 90 -9.06 -8.78 1.64
N ARG A 91 -9.91 -9.76 1.96
CA ARG A 91 -9.51 -11.18 1.94
C ARG A 91 -9.03 -11.59 0.56
N THR A 92 -9.80 -11.26 -0.48
CA THR A 92 -9.45 -11.61 -1.86
C THR A 92 -8.23 -10.82 -2.36
N VAL A 93 -8.09 -9.53 -1.97
CA VAL A 93 -6.85 -8.77 -2.21
C VAL A 93 -5.63 -9.48 -1.64
N ARG A 94 -5.72 -10.00 -0.41
CA ARG A 94 -4.62 -10.71 0.23
C ARG A 94 -4.38 -12.08 -0.39
N GLN A 95 -5.43 -12.84 -0.69
CA GLN A 95 -5.32 -14.14 -1.39
C GLN A 95 -4.57 -13.97 -2.73
N ASP A 96 -4.91 -12.95 -3.52
CA ASP A 96 -4.22 -12.63 -4.78
C ASP A 96 -2.75 -12.21 -4.57
N ILE A 97 -2.45 -11.42 -3.53
CA ILE A 97 -1.08 -10.95 -3.25
C ILE A 97 -0.18 -12.08 -2.73
N PHE A 98 -0.69 -12.91 -1.82
CA PHE A 98 0.08 -13.99 -1.22
C PHE A 98 0.06 -15.29 -2.03
N GLU A 99 -0.69 -15.33 -3.14
CA GLU A 99 -0.93 -16.52 -3.98
C GLU A 99 -1.48 -17.70 -3.15
N ASP A 100 -2.23 -17.40 -2.08
CA ASP A 100 -2.79 -18.35 -1.12
C ASP A 100 -4.32 -18.22 -1.06
N PRO A 101 -5.09 -19.12 -1.70
CA PRO A 101 -6.55 -19.08 -1.65
C PRO A 101 -7.15 -19.45 -0.28
N MET A 102 -6.38 -20.07 0.62
CA MET A 102 -6.86 -20.45 1.96
C MET A 102 -6.78 -19.29 2.97
N LEU A 103 -6.04 -18.22 2.67
CA LEU A 103 -5.82 -17.09 3.57
C LEU A 103 -7.13 -16.41 4.05
N GLN A 104 -7.47 -16.61 5.32
CA GLN A 104 -8.65 -16.01 5.97
C GLN A 104 -8.31 -14.74 6.78
N SER A 105 -7.77 -13.72 6.12
CA SER A 105 -7.47 -12.43 6.75
C SER A 105 -8.12 -11.28 5.97
N ASP A 106 -8.83 -10.39 6.64
CA ASP A 106 -9.43 -9.18 6.09
C ASP A 106 -8.72 -7.89 6.56
N VAL A 107 -7.57 -8.05 7.24
CA VAL A 107 -6.67 -6.97 7.66
C VAL A 107 -6.22 -6.17 6.44
N CYS A 108 -6.42 -4.85 6.48
CA CYS A 108 -6.02 -3.93 5.42
C CYS A 108 -4.58 -4.19 4.97
N ILE A 109 -4.36 -4.42 3.67
CA ILE A 109 -3.03 -4.71 3.11
C ILE A 109 -2.02 -3.56 3.31
N PHE A 110 -2.52 -2.33 3.46
CA PHE A 110 -1.73 -1.14 3.75
C PHE A 110 -1.38 -0.99 5.24
N TYR A 111 -1.95 -1.81 6.12
CA TYR A 111 -1.58 -1.88 7.51
C TYR A 111 -0.44 -2.88 7.73
N ASP A 112 0.49 -2.50 8.60
CA ASP A 112 1.66 -3.30 8.95
C ASP A 112 1.96 -3.08 10.44
N SER A 113 1.64 -4.09 11.26
CA SER A 113 1.83 -4.07 12.72
C SER A 113 3.28 -4.18 13.16
N GLU A 114 4.20 -4.56 12.27
CA GLU A 114 5.62 -4.76 12.58
C GLU A 114 6.47 -3.52 12.26
N LYS A 115 5.84 -2.42 11.85
CA LYS A 115 6.50 -1.18 11.43
C LYS A 115 5.96 0.03 12.20
N ASN A 116 6.84 0.99 12.47
CA ASN A 116 6.52 2.30 13.07
C ASN A 116 5.59 3.20 12.23
N PHE A 117 5.01 2.68 11.15
CA PHE A 117 4.24 3.42 10.14
C PHE A 117 3.05 2.56 9.70
N GLU A 118 1.89 2.86 10.24
CA GLU A 118 0.73 1.96 10.28
C GLU A 118 -0.13 1.95 9.00
N CYS A 119 0.11 2.87 8.06
CA CYS A 119 -0.65 2.95 6.82
C CYS A 119 0.23 3.38 5.64
N ARG A 120 -0.08 2.88 4.43
CA ARG A 120 0.65 3.22 3.18
C ARG A 120 -0.04 4.28 2.33
N VAL A 121 -1.31 4.58 2.63
CA VAL A 121 -2.17 5.53 1.89
C VAL A 121 -2.61 6.73 2.73
N GLU A 122 -2.54 6.63 4.06
CA GLU A 122 -2.40 7.80 4.93
C GLU A 122 -0.91 8.20 4.90
N ARG A 123 -0.62 9.50 4.73
CA ARG A 123 0.74 10.03 4.50
C ARG A 123 1.00 11.40 5.15
N VAL A 124 0.05 11.90 5.93
CA VAL A 124 0.07 13.23 6.58
C VAL A 124 0.45 13.08 8.05
N THR A 125 -0.17 12.15 8.79
CA THR A 125 0.09 11.94 10.22
C THR A 125 1.03 10.78 10.50
N MET A 126 1.06 9.77 9.61
CA MET A 126 1.79 8.51 9.74
C MET A 126 1.51 7.73 11.05
N LYS A 127 0.38 8.06 11.70
CA LYS A 127 -0.16 7.52 12.96
C LYS A 127 -1.67 7.40 12.81
N LYS A 128 -2.28 6.23 13.01
CA LYS A 128 -3.70 6.02 12.65
C LYS A 128 -4.50 5.13 13.61
N ASP A 129 -3.87 4.30 14.44
CA ASP A 129 -4.53 3.56 15.51
C ASP A 129 -5.71 2.67 15.02
N CYS A 130 -5.68 2.24 13.75
CA CYS A 130 -6.79 1.47 13.16
C CYS A 130 -6.63 -0.05 13.27
N PHE A 131 -5.48 -0.52 13.75
CA PHE A 131 -5.16 -1.95 13.95
C PHE A 131 -5.50 -2.84 12.76
N GLY A 132 -5.31 -2.31 11.54
CA GLY A 132 -5.64 -3.01 10.29
C GLY A 132 -7.12 -3.08 9.91
N ASN A 133 -8.04 -2.61 10.75
CA ASN A 133 -9.45 -2.57 10.39
C ASN A 133 -9.71 -1.47 9.34
N LEU A 134 -10.24 -1.89 8.18
CA LEU A 134 -10.57 -1.02 7.07
C LEU A 134 -11.92 -0.27 7.26
N PHE A 135 -12.84 -0.85 8.05
CA PHE A 135 -14.16 -0.30 8.33
C PHE A 135 -14.27 0.12 9.79
N TRP A 136 -14.13 1.43 10.04
CA TRP A 136 -14.18 2.01 11.37
C TRP A 136 -15.43 2.89 11.53
N MET A 137 -16.10 2.79 12.68
CA MET A 137 -17.39 3.46 12.96
C MET A 137 -18.44 3.28 11.83
N ARG A 138 -18.54 2.06 11.26
CA ARG A 138 -19.42 1.70 10.13
C ARG A 138 -19.14 2.45 8.81
N SER A 139 -17.95 3.01 8.64
CA SER A 139 -17.55 3.72 7.42
C SER A 139 -16.23 3.18 6.85
N LEU A 140 -16.12 3.18 5.51
CA LEU A 140 -14.86 2.90 4.83
C LEU A 140 -13.82 3.97 5.20
N CYS A 141 -12.65 3.54 5.67
CA CYS A 141 -11.48 4.37 5.98
C CYS A 141 -11.27 5.50 4.95
N PRO A 142 -11.25 6.79 5.36
CA PRO A 142 -11.19 7.93 4.43
C PRO A 142 -9.95 7.87 3.55
N TYR A 143 -8.75 7.68 4.12
CA TYR A 143 -7.50 7.58 3.35
C TYR A 143 -7.47 6.42 2.34
N PHE A 144 -8.25 5.35 2.57
CA PHE A 144 -8.37 4.26 1.60
C PHE A 144 -9.39 4.60 0.52
N ARG A 145 -10.51 5.24 0.88
CA ARG A 145 -11.50 5.78 -0.05
C ARG A 145 -10.86 6.79 -1.01
N ASP A 146 -10.11 7.75 -0.49
CA ASP A 146 -9.45 8.79 -1.27
C ASP A 146 -8.39 8.20 -2.19
N PHE A 147 -7.62 7.22 -1.69
CA PHE A 147 -6.68 6.45 -2.50
C PHE A 147 -7.35 5.68 -3.64
N ILE A 148 -8.43 4.94 -3.35
CA ILE A 148 -9.19 4.20 -4.37
C ILE A 148 -9.76 5.16 -5.41
N SER A 149 -10.42 6.24 -4.98
CA SER A 149 -11.03 7.20 -5.90
C SER A 149 -9.98 7.86 -6.81
N ARG A 150 -8.81 8.21 -6.27
CA ARG A 150 -7.68 8.72 -7.08
C ARG A 150 -7.02 7.64 -7.95
N LEU A 151 -7.10 6.37 -7.58
CA LEU A 151 -6.57 5.26 -8.36
C LEU A 151 -7.41 4.95 -9.61
N TYR A 152 -8.74 5.16 -9.56
CA TYR A 152 -9.65 4.86 -10.67
C TYR A 152 -10.07 6.07 -11.52
N GLN A 153 -9.63 7.28 -11.15
CA GLN A 153 -9.55 8.45 -12.05
C GLN A 153 -8.53 8.25 -13.18
#